data_AF-A0A6S6RZT0-F1
#
_entry.id   AF-A0A6S6RZT0-F1
#
_cell.length_a   1.000
_cell.length_b   1.000
_cell.length_c   1.000
_cell.angle_alpha   90.00
_cell.angle_beta   90.00
_cell.angle_gamma   90.00
#
_symmetry.space_group_name_H-M   'P 1'
#
loop_
_entity.id
_entity.type
_entity.pdbx_description
1 polymer ?
#
loop_
_entity_poly.entity_id
_entity_poly.type
_entity_poly.pdbx_seq_one_letter_code
_entity_poly.pdbx_strand_id
1 'polypeptide(L)'
;MSDEKSSRMSVAGFVIKPDSPEIFTLFNEIKEKFEHRNIQVLLVEHSAKMISVTGGVSFSELCQNSDFLVSLGGDGTLLALVRKSYGYNKPVLG
;
A
#
# COMPACT_ATOMS: atom_id res chain seq x y z
N MET A 1 -11.44 3.88 31.76
CA MET A 1 -11.22 5.09 30.95
C MET A 1 -9.85 4.92 30.31
N SER A 2 -9.70 4.53 29.07
CA SER A 2 -10.56 4.74 27.90
C SER A 2 -10.51 3.49 27.02
N ASP A 3 -11.67 3.07 26.51
CA ASP A 3 -11.73 2.06 25.45
C ASP A 3 -10.94 2.56 24.25
N GLU A 4 -9.83 1.87 23.97
CA GLU A 4 -9.03 2.08 22.77
C GLU A 4 -9.95 1.79 21.58
N LYS A 5 -10.41 2.86 20.90
CA LYS A 5 -11.21 2.74 19.68
C LYS A 5 -10.47 1.81 18.73
N SER A 6 -10.96 0.59 18.56
CA SER A 6 -10.55 -0.32 17.49
C SER A 6 -10.81 0.38 16.15
N SER A 7 -9.80 1.09 15.62
CA SER A 7 -9.90 1.75 14.32
C SER A 7 -9.87 0.66 13.28
N ARG A 8 -11.03 0.34 12.70
CA ARG A 8 -11.12 -0.60 11.59
C ARG A 8 -10.27 -0.08 10.44
N MET A 9 -9.14 -0.73 10.18
CA MET A 9 -8.34 -0.44 9.00
C MET A 9 -9.17 -0.76 7.75
N SER A 10 -9.37 0.24 6.92
CA SER A 10 -10.28 0.24 5.78
C SER A 10 -9.59 0.61 4.48
N VAL A 11 -8.43 1.25 4.53
CA VAL A 11 -7.66 1.62 3.33
C VAL A 11 -6.20 1.18 3.45
N ALA A 12 -5.72 0.42 2.48
CA ALA A 12 -4.34 -0.05 2.38
C ALA A 12 -3.63 0.58 1.17
N GLY A 13 -2.47 1.19 1.40
CA GLY A 13 -1.67 1.82 0.34
C GLY A 13 -0.49 0.96 -0.10
N PHE A 14 -0.48 0.53 -1.36
CA PHE A 14 0.53 -0.38 -1.90
C PHE A 14 1.64 0.34 -2.66
N VAL A 15 2.87 -0.11 -2.43
CA VAL A 15 4.07 0.20 -3.22
C VAL A 15 4.70 -1.10 -3.68
N ILE A 16 4.88 -1.25 -4.99
CA ILE A 16 5.47 -2.45 -5.59
C ILE A 16 6.93 -2.15 -5.97
N LYS A 17 7.80 -3.14 -5.77
CA LYS A 17 9.20 -3.11 -6.24
C LYS A 17 9.24 -2.69 -7.73
N PRO A 18 10.08 -1.72 -8.11
CA PRO A 18 10.27 -1.34 -9.51
C PRO A 18 10.75 -2.51 -10.38
N ASP A 19 10.38 -2.47 -11.66
CA ASP A 19 10.80 -3.41 -12.72
C ASP A 19 10.53 -4.89 -12.43
N SER A 20 9.54 -5.17 -11.59
CA SER A 20 9.12 -6.53 -11.22
C SER A 20 7.66 -6.80 -11.64
N PRO A 21 7.35 -6.86 -12.95
CA PRO A 21 6.00 -7.14 -13.44
C PRO A 21 5.47 -8.52 -12.98
N GLU A 22 6.35 -9.46 -12.66
CA GLU A 22 6.01 -10.77 -12.07
C GLU A 22 5.25 -10.66 -10.74
N ILE A 23 5.38 -9.54 -10.02
CA ILE A 23 4.67 -9.28 -8.76
C ILE A 23 3.18 -8.97 -9.02
N PHE A 24 2.77 -8.71 -10.27
CA PHE A 24 1.38 -8.39 -10.60
C PHE A 24 0.39 -9.46 -10.14
N THR A 25 0.68 -10.74 -10.37
CA THR A 25 -0.20 -11.83 -9.96
C THR A 25 -0.37 -11.84 -8.44
N LEU A 26 0.73 -11.71 -7.69
CA LEU A 26 0.71 -11.63 -6.23
C LEU A 26 -0.06 -10.39 -5.73
N PHE A 27 0.16 -9.23 -6.35
CA PHE A 27 -0.58 -8.02 -6.01
C PHE A 27 -2.08 -8.20 -6.20
N ASN A 28 -2.53 -8.78 -7.31
CA ASN A 28 -3.96 -9.02 -7.55
C ASN A 28 -4.56 -9.99 -6.54
N GLU A 29 -3.88 -11.09 -6.23
CA GLU A 29 -4.34 -12.05 -5.21
C GLU A 29 -4.50 -11.39 -3.83
N ILE A 30 -3.55 -10.53 -3.45
CA ILE A 30 -3.61 -9.79 -2.19
C ILE A 30 -4.73 -8.74 -2.25
N LYS A 31 -4.84 -8.01 -3.36
CA LYS A 31 -5.88 -7.00 -3.58
C LYS A 31 -7.27 -7.61 -3.41
N GLU A 32 -7.55 -8.74 -4.06
CA GLU A 32 -8.82 -9.44 -3.94
C GLU A 32 -9.11 -9.84 -2.48
N LYS A 33 -8.11 -10.39 -1.77
CA LYS A 33 -8.26 -10.75 -0.34
C LYS A 33 -8.57 -9.55 0.56
N PHE A 34 -7.99 -8.38 0.26
CA PHE A 34 -8.25 -7.14 0.99
C PHE A 34 -9.67 -6.63 0.69
N GLU A 35 -10.04 -6.55 -0.59
CA GLU A 35 -11.36 -6.08 -1.02
C GLU A 35 -12.49 -6.98 -0.51
N HIS A 36 -12.31 -8.31 -0.48
CA HIS A 36 -13.23 -9.25 0.16
C HIS A 36 -13.46 -8.98 1.65
N ARG A 37 -12.50 -8.32 2.32
CA ARG A 37 -12.60 -7.91 3.73
C ARG A 37 -13.09 -6.46 3.89
N ASN A 38 -13.51 -5.82 2.80
CA ASN A 38 -13.87 -4.40 2.72
C ASN A 38 -12.69 -3.47 3.07
N ILE A 39 -11.48 -3.86 2.67
CA ILE A 39 -10.30 -3.00 2.71
C ILE A 39 -10.04 -2.49 1.30
N GLN A 40 -10.22 -1.19 1.09
CA GLN A 40 -9.90 -0.51 -0.16
C GLN A 40 -8.39 -0.55 -0.40
N VAL A 41 -8.00 -0.79 -1.64
CA VAL A 41 -6.60 -0.81 -2.07
C VAL A 41 -6.30 0.42 -2.90
N LEU A 42 -5.34 1.22 -2.45
CA LEU A 42 -4.74 2.30 -3.21
C LEU A 42 -3.38 1.85 -3.73
N LEU A 43 -3.01 2.30 -4.93
CA LEU A 43 -1.74 1.96 -5.56
C LEU A 43 -1.01 3.23 -5.97
N VAL A 44 0.28 3.31 -5.70
CA VAL A 44 1.09 4.46 -6.14
C VAL A 44 1.23 4.49 -7.67
N GLU A 45 1.22 5.68 -8.25
CA GLU A 45 1.17 5.89 -9.71
C GLU A 45 2.26 5.15 -10.50
N HIS A 46 3.49 5.09 -9.99
CA HIS A 46 4.57 4.39 -10.68
C HIS A 46 4.33 2.87 -10.71
N SER A 47 3.81 2.30 -9.63
CA SER A 47 3.43 0.89 -9.58
C SER A 47 2.24 0.61 -10.51
N ALA A 48 1.25 1.51 -10.54
CA ALA A 48 0.10 1.39 -11.45
C ALA A 48 0.52 1.40 -12.93
N LYS A 49 1.38 2.35 -13.30
CA LYS A 49 1.98 2.44 -14.65
C LYS A 49 2.76 1.16 -15.00
N MET A 50 3.57 0.64 -14.07
CA MET A 50 4.38 -0.55 -14.28
C MET A 50 3.54 -1.80 -14.57
N ILE A 51 2.40 -1.96 -13.91
CA ILE A 51 1.50 -3.11 -14.11
C ILE A 51 0.35 -2.81 -15.09
N SER A 52 0.42 -1.69 -15.82
CA SER A 52 -0.59 -1.27 -16.83
C SER A 52 -2.02 -1.18 -16.29
N VAL A 53 -2.20 -0.76 -15.03
CA VAL A 53 -3.52 -0.49 -14.45
C VAL A 53 -3.74 1.02 -14.31
N THR A 54 -4.99 1.45 -14.46
CA THR A 54 -5.40 2.84 -14.24
C THR A 54 -5.71 3.08 -12.76
N GLY A 55 -5.79 4.36 -12.35
CA GLY A 55 -6.20 4.73 -11.00
C GLY A 55 -5.10 4.77 -9.94
N GLY A 56 -3.83 4.85 -10.35
CA GLY A 56 -2.73 5.12 -9.42
C GLY A 56 -2.77 6.53 -8.85
N VAL A 57 -2.38 6.69 -7.58
CA VAL A 57 -2.35 7.96 -6.85
C VAL A 57 -0.92 8.43 -6.61
N SER A 58 -0.73 9.72 -6.34
CA SER A 58 0.59 10.21 -5.92
C SER A 58 1.02 9.58 -4.59
N PHE A 59 2.31 9.56 -4.30
CA PHE A 59 2.82 9.02 -3.04
C PHE A 59 2.28 9.79 -1.81
N SER A 60 2.08 11.10 -1.94
CA SER A 60 1.47 11.93 -0.89
C SER A 60 0.04 11.52 -0.63
N GLU A 61 -0.78 11.38 -1.68
CA GLU A 61 -2.18 10.94 -1.56
C GLU A 61 -2.27 9.52 -0.99
N LEU A 62 -1.37 8.62 -1.40
CA LEU A 62 -1.28 7.28 -0.83
C LEU A 62 -1.12 7.36 0.69
N CYS A 63 -0.15 8.13 1.15
CA CYS A 63 0.16 8.25 2.57
C CYS A 63 -0.93 9.00 3.36
N GLN A 64 -1.62 9.96 2.75
CA GLN A 64 -2.70 10.71 3.43
C GLN A 64 -3.96 9.87 3.59
N ASN A 65 -4.34 9.13 2.54
CA ASN A 65 -5.63 8.44 2.46
C ASN A 65 -5.59 6.98 2.94
N SER A 66 -4.41 6.40 3.16
CA SER A 66 -4.27 5.02 3.63
C SER A 66 -4.20 4.95 5.17
N ASP A 67 -4.80 3.92 5.75
CA ASP A 67 -4.67 3.63 7.19
C ASP A 67 -3.32 2.96 7.51
N PHE A 68 -2.81 2.16 6.57
CA PHE A 68 -1.50 1.51 6.63
C PHE A 68 -0.92 1.35 5.22
N LEU A 69 0.39 1.14 5.15
CA LEU A 69 1.12 0.99 3.89
C LEU A 69 1.65 -0.45 3.76
N VAL A 70 1.68 -0.94 2.53
CA VAL A 70 2.15 -2.28 2.18
C VAL A 70 3.26 -2.16 1.13
N SER A 71 4.43 -2.72 1.43
CA SER A 71 5.53 -2.89 0.49
C SER A 71 5.46 -4.30 -0.10
N LEU A 72 5.27 -4.40 -1.41
CA LEU A 72 5.45 -5.67 -2.14
C LEU A 72 6.81 -5.65 -2.83
N GLY A 73 7.82 -6.21 -2.16
CA GLY A 73 9.20 -6.21 -2.62
C GLY A 73 10.14 -6.81 -1.59
N GLY A 74 11.44 -6.55 -1.72
CA GLY A 74 12.43 -6.91 -0.70
C GLY A 74 12.71 -5.77 0.28
N ASP A 75 13.74 -5.95 1.11
CA ASP A 75 14.16 -4.98 2.13
C ASP A 75 14.42 -3.58 1.56
N GLY A 76 14.97 -3.49 0.35
CA GLY A 76 15.18 -2.21 -0.33
C GLY A 76 13.89 -1.43 -0.55
N THR A 77 12.81 -2.11 -0.94
CA THR A 77 11.48 -1.51 -1.14
C THR A 77 10.87 -1.11 0.20
N LEU A 78 10.94 -1.99 1.20
CA LEU A 78 10.42 -1.73 2.55
C LEU A 78 11.11 -0.53 3.20
N LEU A 79 12.45 -0.51 3.21
CA LEU A 79 13.22 0.59 3.78
C LEU A 79 12.99 1.89 3.02
N ALA A 80 12.84 1.84 1.69
CA ALA A 80 12.50 3.02 0.90
C ALA A 80 11.10 3.56 1.24
N LEU A 81 10.12 2.68 1.42
CA LEU A 81 8.77 3.04 1.84
C LEU A 81 8.79 3.71 3.22
N VAL A 82 9.39 3.06 4.22
CA VAL A 82 9.48 3.57 5.60
C VAL A 82 10.16 4.94 5.66
N ARG A 83 11.29 5.14 4.95
CA ARG A 83 11.98 6.43 4.92
C ARG A 83 11.12 7.54 4.30
N LYS A 84 10.41 7.24 3.21
CA LYS A 84 9.58 8.23 2.51
C LYS A 84 8.29 8.54 3.25
N SER A 85 7.73 7.57 3.98
CA SER A 85 6.48 7.72 4.73
C SER A 85 6.66 8.19 6.17
N TYR A 86 7.89 8.36 6.65
CA TYR A 86 8.21 8.67 8.06
C TYR A 86 7.34 9.80 8.66
N GLY A 87 7.12 10.89 7.93
CA GLY A 87 6.31 12.02 8.41
C GLY A 87 4.79 11.80 8.48
N TYR A 88 4.29 10.69 7.91
CA TYR A 88 2.86 10.38 7.87
C TYR A 88 2.39 9.46 9.00
N ASN A 89 3.32 8.92 9.81
CA ASN A 89 3.02 8.03 10.94
C ASN A 89 2.08 6.86 10.60
N LYS A 90 2.26 6.26 9.41
CA LYS A 90 1.48 5.09 8.99
C LYS A 90 2.19 3.80 9.36
N PRO A 91 1.48 2.79 9.91
CA PRO A 91 2.01 1.43 10.00
C PRO A 91 2.45 0.93 8.63
N VAL A 92 3.54 0.15 8.59
CA VAL A 92 4.08 -0.41 7.35
C VAL A 92 4.17 -1.93 7.48
N LEU A 93 3.61 -2.63 6.49
CA LEU A 93 3.75 -4.07 6.28
C LEU A 93 4.69 -4.33 5.10
N GLY A 94 5.61 -5.28 5.24
CA GLY A 94 6.54 -5.72 4.19
C GLY A 94 6.36 -7.19 3.86
#